data_AF-X0XXV5-F1
#
_entry.id   AF-X0XXV5-F1
#
_cell.length_a   1.000
_cell.length_b   1.000
_cell.length_c   1.000
_cell.angle_alpha   90.00
_cell.angle_beta   90.00
_cell.angle_gamma   90.00
#
_symmetry.space_group_name_H-M   'P 1'
#
loop_
_entity.id
_entity.type
_entity.pdbx_description
1 polymer ?
#
loop_
_entity_poly.entity_id
_entity_poly.type
_entity_poly.pdbx_seq_one_letter_code
_entity_poly.pdbx_strand_id
1 'polypeptide(L)'
;MARIPIALQLYSVREDCQKDVAGTLKAVAEMGYEGVEFAGYHGSSAEELRKILDDVGLKVVGSHLRLSVLQGDELAKTIEFNKALGNKRLVIAWHDPEKIAK
;
A
#
# COMPACT_ATOMS: atom_id res chain seq x y z
N MET A 1 -9.93 -26.73 -8.94
CA MET A 1 -10.06 -25.31 -9.32
C MET A 1 -8.78 -24.58 -8.94
N ALA A 2 -8.35 -23.59 -9.72
CA ALA A 2 -7.21 -22.75 -9.33
C ALA A 2 -7.61 -21.86 -8.14
N ARG A 3 -6.74 -21.74 -7.13
CA ARG A 3 -6.94 -20.88 -5.97
C ARG A 3 -6.72 -19.42 -6.38
N ILE A 4 -7.67 -18.54 -6.08
CA ILE A 4 -7.55 -17.10 -6.32
C ILE A 4 -6.88 -16.46 -5.09
N PRO A 5 -5.72 -15.79 -5.24
CA PRO A 5 -5.07 -15.12 -4.12
C PRO A 5 -5.91 -13.98 -3.54
N ILE A 6 -5.89 -13.82 -2.22
CA ILE A 6 -6.62 -12.77 -1.52
C ILE A 6 -5.64 -11.79 -0.86
N ALA A 7 -5.93 -10.49 -1.03
CA ALA A 7 -5.16 -9.41 -0.42
C ALA A 7 -6.02 -8.59 0.52
N LEU A 8 -5.40 -8.01 1.55
CA LEU A 8 -6.06 -7.13 2.52
C LEU A 8 -5.77 -5.66 2.22
N GLN A 9 -6.81 -4.84 2.13
CA GLN A 9 -6.66 -3.38 2.18
C GLN A 9 -6.45 -2.95 3.64
N LEU A 10 -5.22 -2.49 3.93
CA LEU A 10 -4.70 -2.17 5.26
C LEU A 10 -5.44 -1.06 5.98
N TYR A 11 -6.24 -0.25 5.28
CA TYR A 11 -7.13 0.71 5.96
C TYR A 11 -8.06 0.04 7.00
N SER A 12 -8.42 -1.23 6.77
CA SER A 12 -9.24 -2.04 7.69
C SER A 12 -8.57 -2.26 9.05
N VAL A 13 -7.24 -2.23 9.11
CA VAL A 13 -6.42 -2.46 10.32
C VAL A 13 -5.46 -1.27 10.58
N ARG A 14 -5.84 -0.08 10.10
CA ARG A 14 -4.98 1.12 10.11
C ARG A 14 -4.46 1.53 11.49
N GLU A 15 -5.24 1.27 12.54
CA GLU A 15 -4.85 1.61 13.91
C GLU A 15 -3.71 0.73 14.41
N ASP A 16 -3.67 -0.54 13.99
CA ASP A 16 -2.57 -1.45 14.30
C ASP A 16 -1.34 -1.12 13.46
N CYS A 17 -1.53 -0.80 12.17
CA CYS A 17 -0.43 -0.32 11.32
C CYS A 17 0.22 0.97 11.86
N GLN A 18 -0.57 1.87 12.46
CA GLN A 18 -0.03 3.09 13.09
C GLN A 18 0.82 2.79 14.33
N LYS A 19 0.55 1.70 15.06
CA LYS A 19 1.32 1.30 16.24
C LYS A 19 2.57 0.50 15.86
N ASP A 20 2.40 -0.47 14.96
CA ASP A 20 3.45 -1.38 14.51
C ASP A 20 3.09 -1.95 13.13
N VAL A 21 3.57 -1.28 12.08
CA VAL A 21 3.34 -1.72 10.69
C VAL A 21 3.99 -3.08 10.40
N ALA A 22 5.16 -3.37 10.97
CA ALA A 22 5.87 -4.61 10.71
C ALA A 22 5.16 -5.81 11.35
N GLY A 23 4.79 -5.68 12.63
CA GLY A 23 4.00 -6.68 13.34
C GLY A 23 2.64 -6.89 12.69
N THR A 24 1.99 -5.83 12.22
CA THR A 24 0.69 -5.93 11.53
C THR A 24 0.82 -6.69 10.21
N LEU A 25 1.81 -6.37 9.37
CA LEU A 25 2.03 -7.09 8.10
C LEU A 25 2.34 -8.57 8.34
N LYS A 26 3.12 -8.88 9.37
CA LYS A 26 3.37 -10.27 9.77
C LYS A 26 2.08 -10.99 10.18
N ALA A 27 1.25 -10.38 11.02
CA ALA A 27 -0.02 -10.97 11.43
C ALA A 27 -0.97 -11.19 10.24
N VAL A 28 -1.01 -10.26 9.28
CA VAL A 28 -1.80 -10.40 8.04
C VAL A 28 -1.32 -11.60 7.21
N ALA A 29 -0.01 -11.81 7.09
CA ALA A 29 0.55 -12.98 6.42
C ALA A 29 0.18 -14.28 7.16
N GLU A 30 0.30 -14.30 8.49
CA GLU A 30 -0.06 -15.46 9.33
C GLU A 30 -1.55 -15.83 9.26
N MET A 31 -2.43 -14.85 8.99
CA MET A 31 -3.85 -15.09 8.71
C MET A 31 -4.11 -15.75 7.34
N GLY A 32 -3.10 -15.84 6.47
CA GLY A 32 -3.19 -16.49 5.16
C GLY A 32 -3.47 -15.56 3.98
N TYR A 33 -3.42 -14.24 4.18
CA TYR A 33 -3.43 -13.29 3.06
C TYR A 33 -2.12 -13.40 2.26
N GLU A 34 -2.20 -13.18 0.95
CA GLU A 34 -1.06 -13.29 0.03
C GLU A 34 -0.58 -11.92 -0.47
N GLY A 35 -1.30 -10.86 -0.10
CA GLY A 35 -0.91 -9.52 -0.45
C GLY A 35 -1.63 -8.46 0.34
N VAL A 36 -1.20 -7.23 0.13
CA VAL A 36 -1.73 -6.05 0.79
C VAL A 36 -1.91 -4.91 -0.19
N GLU A 37 -2.94 -4.12 0.06
CA GLU A 37 -3.10 -2.80 -0.52
C GLU A 37 -2.83 -1.77 0.58
N PHE A 38 -1.89 -0.86 0.35
CA PHE A 38 -1.52 0.13 1.36
C PHE A 38 -2.54 1.25 1.48
N ALA A 39 -2.66 1.80 2.69
CA ALA A 39 -3.37 3.03 2.99
C ALA A 39 -2.47 3.95 3.84
N GLY A 40 -1.48 4.54 3.19
CA GLY A 40 -0.36 5.21 3.84
C GLY A 40 0.78 4.25 4.19
N TYR A 41 1.94 4.82 4.50
CA TYR A 41 3.21 4.09 4.68
C TYR A 41 3.78 4.21 6.10
N HIS A 42 3.05 4.84 7.03
CA HIS A 42 3.38 4.90 8.46
C HIS A 42 4.80 5.43 8.80
N GLY A 43 5.34 6.31 7.95
CA GLY A 43 6.68 6.86 8.12
C GLY A 43 7.83 5.93 7.69
N SER A 44 7.52 4.74 7.18
CA SER A 44 8.51 3.80 6.67
C SER A 44 8.96 4.13 5.25
N SER A 45 10.23 3.88 4.97
CA SER A 45 10.77 3.92 3.60
C SER A 45 10.23 2.76 2.75
N ALA A 46 10.34 2.89 1.43
CA ALA A 46 9.95 1.85 0.50
C ALA A 46 10.80 0.57 0.68
N GLU A 47 12.08 0.73 0.99
CA GLU A 47 13.04 -0.35 1.18
C GLU A 47 12.76 -1.15 2.45
N GLU A 48 12.44 -0.46 3.56
CA GLU A 48 12.04 -1.12 4.81
C GLU A 48 10.75 -1.92 4.63
N LEU A 49 9.72 -1.31 4.02
CA LEU A 49 8.47 -2.00 3.74
C LEU A 49 8.69 -3.17 2.79
N ARG A 50 9.49 -3.00 1.74
CA ARG A 50 9.79 -4.05 0.79
C ARG A 50 10.46 -5.24 1.48
N LYS A 51 11.42 -4.98 2.35
CA LYS A 51 12.09 -6.03 3.14
C LYS A 51 11.10 -6.80 4.00
N ILE A 52 10.24 -6.10 4.75
CA ILE A 52 9.22 -6.74 5.59
C ILE A 52 8.29 -7.62 4.75
N LEU A 53 7.80 -7.10 3.62
CA LEU A 53 6.92 -7.82 2.72
C LEU A 53 7.56 -9.08 2.15
N ASP A 54 8.83 -8.99 1.73
CA ASP A 54 9.60 -10.14 1.24
C ASP A 54 9.81 -11.17 2.36
N ASP A 55 10.12 -10.74 3.58
CA ASP A 55 10.33 -11.60 4.76
C ASP A 55 9.06 -12.39 5.16
N VAL A 56 7.88 -11.78 5.01
CA VAL A 56 6.58 -12.40 5.36
C VAL A 56 5.84 -13.00 4.15
N GLY A 57 6.40 -12.88 2.95
CA GLY A 57 5.84 -13.43 1.72
C GLY A 57 4.59 -12.71 1.18
N LEU A 58 4.36 -11.45 1.57
CA LEU A 58 3.23 -10.65 1.10
C LEU A 58 3.59 -9.87 -0.17
N LYS A 59 2.67 -9.84 -1.13
CA LYS A 59 2.79 -9.01 -2.34
C LYS A 59 2.08 -7.68 -2.19
N VAL A 60 2.58 -6.62 -2.83
CA VAL A 60 1.84 -5.36 -2.94
C VAL A 60 0.92 -5.41 -4.15
N VAL A 61 -0.38 -5.22 -3.92
CA VAL A 61 -1.39 -5.22 -4.99
C VAL A 61 -1.83 -3.80 -5.40
N GLY A 62 -1.62 -2.81 -4.53
CA GLY A 62 -1.90 -1.40 -4.79
C GLY A 62 -1.54 -0.50 -3.62
N SER A 63 -1.77 0.81 -3.79
CA SER A 63 -1.68 1.80 -2.72
C SER A 63 -2.72 2.88 -2.92
N HIS A 64 -3.49 3.18 -1.87
CA HIS A 64 -4.38 4.32 -1.81
C HIS A 64 -3.57 5.61 -1.59
N LEU A 65 -3.72 6.54 -2.52
CA LEU A 65 -2.99 7.81 -2.58
C LEU A 65 -3.95 8.98 -2.77
N ARG A 66 -3.49 10.17 -2.37
CA ARG A 66 -4.17 11.43 -2.68
C ARG A 66 -3.84 11.86 -4.10
N LEU A 67 -4.74 12.57 -4.78
CA LEU A 67 -4.43 13.09 -6.13
C LEU A 67 -3.17 13.96 -6.16
N SER A 68 -2.93 14.76 -5.13
CA SER A 68 -1.81 15.72 -5.08
C SER A 68 -0.43 15.08 -5.27
N VAL A 69 -0.24 13.83 -4.85
CA VAL A 69 1.05 13.13 -4.99
C VAL A 69 1.23 12.49 -6.37
N LEU A 70 0.21 12.58 -7.22
CA LEU A 70 0.22 12.11 -8.61
C LEU A 70 0.31 13.26 -9.62
N GLN A 71 0.63 14.48 -9.15
CA GLN A 71 0.68 15.69 -9.95
C GLN A 71 2.04 16.39 -9.82
N GLY A 72 2.44 17.12 -10.87
CA GLY A 72 3.66 17.92 -10.89
C GLY A 72 4.90 17.12 -10.49
N ASP A 73 5.75 17.75 -9.68
CA ASP A 73 7.03 17.19 -9.25
C ASP A 73 6.89 16.01 -8.25
N GLU A 74 5.73 15.88 -7.59
CA GLU A 74 5.49 14.79 -6.64
C GLU A 74 5.25 13.44 -7.34
N LEU A 75 4.80 13.46 -8.60
CA LEU A 75 4.56 12.24 -9.37
C LEU A 75 5.83 11.39 -9.48
N ALA A 76 6.98 12.01 -9.75
CA ALA A 76 8.25 11.30 -9.89
C ALA A 76 8.62 10.58 -8.58
N LYS A 77 8.52 11.27 -7.44
CA LYS A 77 8.79 10.70 -6.11
C LYS A 77 7.85 9.54 -5.80
N THR A 78 6.56 9.69 -6.10
CA THR A 78 5.57 8.63 -5.89
C THR A 78 5.87 7.39 -6.73
N ILE A 79 6.28 7.59 -8.00
CA ILE A 79 6.69 6.50 -8.88
C ILE A 79 7.94 5.80 -8.36
N GLU A 80 8.96 6.54 -7.94
CA GLU A 80 10.20 5.97 -7.40
C GLU A 80 9.94 5.14 -6.13
N PHE A 81 9.20 5.71 -5.18
CA PHE A 81 8.81 5.01 -3.96
C PHE A 81 8.07 3.71 -4.26
N ASN A 82 7.05 3.76 -5.13
CA ASN A 82 6.24 2.58 -5.43
C ASN A 82 7.01 1.54 -6.25
N LYS A 83 7.97 1.95 -7.09
CA LYS A 83 8.89 1.02 -7.77
C LYS A 83 9.78 0.28 -6.79
N ALA A 84 10.40 0.98 -5.84
CA ALA A 84 11.23 0.37 -4.79
C ALA A 84 10.40 -0.61 -3.93
N LEU A 85 9.18 -0.21 -3.58
CA LEU A 85 8.22 -1.04 -2.86
C LEU A 85 7.74 -2.27 -3.67
N GLY A 86 7.91 -2.29 -4.99
CA GLY A 86 7.41 -3.34 -5.88
C GLY A 86 5.92 -3.20 -6.24
N ASN A 87 5.30 -2.05 -5.96
CA ASN A 87 3.92 -1.74 -6.31
C ASN A 87 3.80 -1.27 -7.76
N LYS A 88 2.81 -1.79 -8.49
CA LYS A 88 2.50 -1.43 -9.88
C LYS A 88 1.18 -0.67 -10.05
N ARG A 89 0.42 -0.45 -8.97
CA ARG A 89 -0.91 0.16 -9.03
C ARG A 89 -1.03 1.31 -8.04
N LEU A 90 -1.27 2.50 -8.58
CA LEU A 90 -1.53 3.72 -7.81
C LEU A 90 -3.03 4.00 -7.88
N VAL A 91 -3.69 4.08 -6.72
CA VAL A 91 -5.16 4.13 -6.64
C VAL A 91 -5.59 5.40 -5.91
N ILE A 92 -6.45 6.19 -6.54
CA ILE A 92 -7.13 7.30 -5.87
C ILE A 92 -8.42 6.75 -5.27
N ALA A 93 -8.41 6.48 -3.97
CA ALA A 93 -9.54 5.86 -3.27
C ALA A 93 -10.68 6.84 -2.97
N TRP A 94 -10.37 8.13 -3.00
CA TRP A 94 -11.33 9.20 -2.82
C TRP A 94 -10.81 10.47 -3.47
N HIS A 95 -11.70 11.16 -4.17
CA HIS A 95 -11.49 12.51 -4.63
C HIS A 95 -12.73 13.32 -4.28
N ASP A 96 -12.52 14.54 -3.80
CA ASP A 96 -13.55 15.55 -3.65
C ASP A 96 -14.35 15.71 -4.97
N PRO A 97 -15.65 15.37 -5.00
CA PRO A 97 -16.44 15.41 -6.22
C PRO A 97 -16.62 16.82 -6.78
N GLU A 98 -16.52 17.86 -5.95
CA GLU A 98 -16.64 19.25 -6.41
C GLU A 98 -15.41 19.69 -7.24
N LYS A 99 -14.29 18.99 -7.08
CA LYS A 99 -13.04 19.24 -7.81
C LYS A 99 -12.88 18.38 -9.06
N ILE A 100 -13.84 17.49 -9.36
CA ILE A 100 -13.82 16.62 -10.54
C ILE A 100 -14.31 17.34 -11.82
N ALA A 101 -14.86 18.55 -11.70
CA ALA A 101 -15.36 19.31 -12.85
C ALA A 101 -14.78 20.72 -12.90
N LYS A 102 -13.72 20.88 -13.70
CA LYS A 102 -13.50 22.01 -14.62
C LYS A 102 -12.48 21.64 -15.68
#